data_AF-A0A811NFG4-F1
#
_entry.id   AF-A0A811NFG4-F1
#
_cell.length_a   1.000
_cell.length_b   1.000
_cell.length_c   1.000
_cell.angle_alpha   90.00
_cell.angle_beta   90.00
_cell.angle_gamma   90.00
#
_symmetry.space_group_name_H-M   'P 1'
#
loop_
_entity.id
_entity.type
_entity.pdbx_description
1 polymer ?
#
loop_
_entity_poly.entity_id
_entity_poly.type
_entity_poly.pdbx_seq_one_letter_code
_entity_poly.pdbx_strand_id
1 'polypeptide(L)'
;MKMGGGLQQLLLLLALLLVSAAAPQVVGVGVGDNSMRIIQEDIIETVNNHPSAGWTASRNPYFSNYTIMQFKHILGAFYFQSMTYWHAVVFMCGDGCDGGYPIMAWRYFVQNGVVTDECDPYFDQVGCKHPGCEPAYATPKCEKKCKEQNQVWQEKKHFSIDAYRINSDPHDIMAEIYKNGPVEVAFTVYEDFAHYKSGVYKHITGGIMGGHAVKLIGWGTSDAGEDYWLLANQWNRGWGDDGYFKIIRGKNECGIEEDVVAGMPSTKNMIPNFGGAVGTAVV
;
A
#
# COMPACT_ATOMS: atom_id res chain seq x y z
N MET A 1 -11.73 -44.68 83.97
CA MET A 1 -12.81 -44.07 84.78
C MET A 1 -13.20 -42.76 84.12
N LYS A 2 -14.49 -42.64 83.75
CA LYS A 2 -15.39 -41.45 83.67
C LYS A 2 -14.78 -40.09 83.28
N MET A 3 -15.38 -39.15 82.55
CA MET A 3 -16.63 -38.82 81.81
C MET A 3 -16.33 -37.38 81.31
N GLY A 4 -16.82 -36.76 80.24
CA GLY A 4 -18.00 -36.90 79.39
C GLY A 4 -18.40 -35.48 78.90
N GLY A 5 -19.27 -35.41 77.89
CA GLY A 5 -19.97 -34.19 77.42
C GLY A 5 -19.47 -33.72 76.04
N GLY A 6 -20.15 -33.97 74.92
CA GLY A 6 -21.52 -33.54 74.53
C GLY A 6 -21.34 -32.45 73.45
N LEU A 7 -21.95 -32.43 72.26
CA LEU A 7 -23.34 -32.71 71.90
C LEU A 7 -23.47 -32.86 70.34
N GLN A 8 -24.25 -33.85 69.91
CA GLN A 8 -25.21 -33.91 68.77
C GLN A 8 -24.89 -33.21 67.42
N GLN A 9 -24.63 -33.98 66.34
CA GLN A 9 -25.60 -34.50 65.34
C GLN A 9 -26.23 -33.45 64.40
N LEU A 10 -25.86 -33.48 63.11
CA LEU A 10 -26.84 -33.63 62.01
C LEU A 10 -26.15 -34.04 60.69
N LEU A 11 -26.64 -35.14 60.10
CA LEU A 11 -26.38 -35.55 58.73
C LEU A 11 -27.07 -34.59 57.74
N LEU A 12 -26.52 -34.41 56.52
CA LEU A 12 -27.09 -34.87 55.25
C LEU A 12 -26.58 -34.06 54.03
N LEU A 13 -26.39 -34.82 52.94
CA LEU A 13 -26.60 -34.49 51.52
C LEU A 13 -25.45 -33.91 50.67
N LEU A 14 -25.01 -34.80 49.77
CA LEU A 14 -24.44 -34.59 48.45
C LEU A 14 -24.81 -33.27 47.76
N ALA A 15 -23.80 -32.60 47.22
CA ALA A 15 -23.89 -31.90 45.94
C ALA A 15 -22.57 -32.12 45.17
N LEU A 16 -22.60 -32.97 44.15
CA LEU A 16 -21.57 -32.97 43.11
C LEU A 16 -21.67 -31.64 42.36
N LEU A 17 -20.74 -30.73 42.60
CA LEU A 17 -20.52 -29.57 41.74
C LEU A 17 -19.73 -30.04 40.51
N LEU A 18 -20.45 -30.33 39.43
CA LEU A 18 -19.91 -30.28 38.08
C LEU A 18 -19.52 -28.82 37.82
N VAL A 19 -18.24 -28.50 38.00
CA VAL A 19 -17.67 -27.26 37.47
C VAL A 19 -17.59 -27.44 35.96
N SER A 20 -18.61 -26.98 35.23
CA SER A 20 -18.45 -26.74 33.80
C SER A 20 -17.41 -25.64 33.65
N ALA A 21 -16.22 -25.97 33.16
CA ALA A 21 -15.29 -24.98 32.68
C ALA A 21 -15.99 -24.19 31.56
N ALA A 22 -16.45 -22.99 31.87
CA ALA A 22 -16.86 -22.05 30.84
C ALA A 22 -15.60 -21.74 30.02
N ALA A 23 -15.55 -22.26 28.79
CA ALA A 23 -14.59 -21.81 27.81
C ALA A 23 -14.69 -20.27 27.72
N PRO A 24 -13.57 -19.53 27.63
CA PRO A 24 -13.64 -18.10 27.43
C PRO A 24 -14.49 -17.87 26.18
N GLN A 25 -15.57 -17.11 26.35
CA GLN A 25 -16.37 -16.68 25.21
C GLN A 25 -15.43 -15.93 24.29
N VAL A 26 -15.23 -16.49 23.10
CA VAL A 26 -14.66 -15.77 21.98
C VAL A 26 -15.56 -14.56 21.80
N VAL A 27 -15.09 -13.39 22.26
CA VAL A 27 -15.70 -12.12 21.92
C VAL A 27 -15.71 -12.11 20.40
N GLY A 28 -16.91 -12.19 19.83
CA GLY A 28 -17.07 -12.17 18.39
C GLY A 28 -16.28 -11.00 17.84
N VAL A 29 -15.34 -11.30 16.96
CA VAL A 29 -14.79 -10.30 16.04
C VAL A 29 -16.01 -9.68 15.39
N GLY A 30 -16.25 -8.40 15.69
CA GLY A 30 -17.35 -7.66 15.13
C GLY A 30 -17.33 -7.88 13.62
N VAL A 31 -18.44 -8.39 13.09
CA VAL A 31 -18.68 -8.38 11.65
C VAL A 31 -18.60 -6.92 11.26
N GLY A 32 -17.50 -6.52 10.61
CA GLY A 32 -17.27 -5.15 10.18
C GLY A 32 -18.50 -4.69 9.40
N ASP A 33 -19.11 -3.61 9.86
CA ASP A 33 -20.22 -2.99 9.16
C ASP A 33 -19.71 -2.52 7.78
N ASN A 34 -20.13 -3.21 6.73
CA ASN A 34 -19.77 -2.90 5.34
C ASN A 34 -20.21 -1.49 4.91
N SER A 35 -20.95 -0.74 5.75
CA SER A 35 -21.36 0.64 5.49
C SER A 35 -20.44 1.70 6.09
N MET A 36 -19.48 1.33 6.95
CA MET A 36 -18.62 2.32 7.62
C MET A 36 -17.74 3.05 6.60
N ARG A 37 -17.78 4.38 6.68
CA ARG A 37 -17.02 5.27 5.77
C ARG A 37 -15.56 5.35 6.21
N ILE A 38 -14.65 5.40 5.25
CA ILE A 38 -13.21 5.55 5.55
C ILE A 38 -12.89 6.94 6.09
N ILE A 39 -13.57 7.98 5.59
CA ILE A 39 -13.38 9.34 6.08
C ILE A 39 -14.22 9.57 7.32
N GLN A 40 -13.57 9.81 8.45
CA GLN A 40 -14.17 9.97 9.78
C GLN A 40 -13.63 11.25 10.44
N GLU A 41 -14.52 12.07 11.00
CA GLU A 41 -14.15 13.38 11.59
C GLU A 41 -13.38 13.24 12.91
N ASP A 42 -13.62 12.18 13.67
CA ASP A 42 -12.91 11.87 14.92
C ASP A 42 -11.43 11.55 14.68
N ILE A 43 -11.10 10.88 13.58
CA ILE A 43 -9.72 10.65 13.14
C ILE A 43 -9.05 11.99 12.82
N ILE A 44 -9.73 12.87 12.08
CA ILE A 44 -9.21 14.21 11.75
C ILE A 44 -8.92 15.01 13.02
N GLU A 45 -9.87 15.03 13.96
CA GLU A 45 -9.72 15.73 15.23
C GLU A 45 -8.57 15.13 16.07
N THR A 46 -8.50 13.80 16.16
CA THR A 46 -7.47 13.09 16.92
C THR A 46 -6.08 13.42 16.39
N VAL A 47 -5.88 13.34 15.07
CA VAL A 47 -4.58 13.66 14.45
C VAL A 47 -4.21 15.13 14.66
N ASN A 48 -5.13 16.04 14.35
CA ASN A 48 -4.81 17.48 14.37
C ASN A 48 -4.59 18.03 15.79
N ASN A 49 -5.14 17.37 16.82
CA ASN A 49 -4.90 17.71 18.22
C ASN A 49 -3.72 16.95 18.83
N HIS A 50 -3.11 15.99 18.11
CA HIS A 50 -2.00 15.21 18.64
C HIS A 50 -0.69 16.03 18.61
N PRO A 51 -0.03 16.26 19.77
CA PRO A 51 1.08 17.20 19.87
C PRO A 51 2.31 16.82 19.04
N SER A 52 2.47 15.54 18.72
CA SER A 52 3.58 15.01 17.93
C SER A 52 3.19 14.54 16.53
N ALA A 53 1.98 14.87 16.04
CA ALA A 53 1.55 14.45 14.70
C ALA A 53 2.54 14.91 13.63
N GLY A 54 2.90 16.20 13.56
CA GLY A 54 3.80 16.71 12.51
C GLY A 54 3.21 16.67 11.09
N TRP A 55 1.93 16.33 10.97
CA TRP A 55 1.17 16.34 9.72
C TRP A 55 -0.28 16.78 9.98
N THR A 56 -0.96 17.21 8.93
CA THR A 56 -2.34 17.68 8.98
C THR A 56 -3.26 16.66 8.34
N ALA A 57 -4.29 16.26 9.08
CA ALA A 57 -5.41 15.48 8.56
C ALA A 57 -6.51 16.43 8.07
N SER A 58 -7.17 16.06 6.98
CA SER A 58 -8.35 16.78 6.50
C SER A 58 -9.34 15.83 5.84
N ARG A 59 -10.59 16.28 5.72
CA ARG A 59 -11.58 15.58 4.91
C ARG A 59 -11.08 15.52 3.48
N ASN A 60 -10.99 14.31 2.94
CA ASN A 60 -10.58 14.09 1.57
C ASN A 60 -11.80 13.93 0.65
N PRO A 61 -12.08 14.85 -0.28
CA PRO A 61 -13.20 14.74 -1.21
C PRO A 61 -13.13 13.46 -2.06
N TYR A 62 -11.92 13.00 -2.39
CA TYR A 62 -11.70 11.81 -3.21
C TYR A 62 -12.25 10.54 -2.54
N PHE A 63 -12.09 10.43 -1.22
CA PHE A 63 -12.55 9.28 -0.42
C PHE A 63 -13.84 9.53 0.36
N SER A 64 -14.48 10.70 0.21
CA SER A 64 -15.63 11.08 1.05
C SER A 64 -16.81 10.10 0.96
N ASN A 65 -16.91 9.35 -0.13
CA ASN A 65 -17.96 8.34 -0.34
C ASN A 65 -17.43 6.90 -0.31
N TYR A 66 -16.20 6.67 0.13
CA TYR A 66 -15.63 5.32 0.19
C TYR A 66 -15.99 4.64 1.50
N THR A 67 -16.38 3.37 1.45
CA THR A 67 -16.41 2.50 2.63
C THR A 67 -14.99 2.05 2.98
N ILE A 68 -14.79 1.55 4.20
CA ILE A 68 -13.53 0.91 4.59
C ILE A 68 -13.18 -0.22 3.62
N MET A 69 -14.16 -1.04 3.21
CA MET A 69 -13.94 -2.13 2.26
C MET A 69 -13.50 -1.64 0.88
N GLN A 70 -14.13 -0.58 0.37
CA GLN A 70 -13.72 0.03 -0.91
C GLN A 70 -12.32 0.64 -0.83
N PHE A 71 -11.96 1.26 0.30
CA PHE A 71 -10.62 1.75 0.53
C PHE A 71 -9.58 0.63 0.58
N LYS A 72 -9.86 -0.48 1.27
CA LYS A 72 -8.97 -1.65 1.30
C LYS A 72 -8.68 -2.22 -0.08
N HIS A 73 -9.68 -2.24 -0.96
CA HIS A 73 -9.53 -2.77 -2.31
C HIS A 73 -8.51 -1.99 -3.15
N ILE A 74 -8.45 -0.66 -3.01
CA ILE A 74 -7.51 0.16 -3.79
C ILE A 74 -6.06 0.12 -3.28
N LEU A 75 -5.80 -0.47 -2.10
CA LEU A 75 -4.46 -0.57 -1.54
C LEU A 75 -3.59 -1.60 -2.29
N GLY A 76 -4.23 -2.65 -2.83
CA GLY A 76 -3.56 -3.73 -3.57
C GLY A 76 -3.06 -3.34 -4.97
N ALA A 77 -3.36 -2.14 -5.46
CA ALA A 77 -2.92 -1.68 -6.77
C ALA A 77 -1.44 -1.23 -6.76
N PHE A 78 -0.68 -1.60 -7.79
CA PHE A 78 0.73 -1.25 -8.00
C PHE A 78 0.93 0.16 -8.59
N TYR A 79 2.14 0.71 -8.46
CA TYR A 79 2.50 2.02 -9.03
C TYR A 79 2.77 1.98 -10.54
N PHE A 80 3.21 0.84 -11.09
CA PHE A 80 3.34 0.69 -12.53
C PHE A 80 1.96 0.60 -13.19
N GLN A 81 1.45 1.72 -13.70
CA GLN A 81 0.18 1.80 -14.44
C GLN A 81 0.14 0.91 -15.70
N SER A 82 1.30 0.63 -16.31
CA SER A 82 1.41 -0.34 -17.40
C SER A 82 1.38 -1.80 -16.91
N MET A 83 1.52 -2.02 -15.60
CA MET A 83 1.60 -3.36 -15.00
C MET A 83 0.32 -3.84 -14.31
N THR A 84 -0.73 -3.04 -14.37
CA THR A 84 -2.09 -3.42 -13.95
C THR A 84 -2.83 -4.31 -14.97
N TYR A 85 -2.17 -4.66 -16.09
CA TYR A 85 -2.76 -5.37 -17.24
C TYR A 85 -2.41 -6.85 -17.39
N TRP A 86 -1.94 -7.49 -16.33
CA TRP A 86 -1.28 -8.79 -16.47
C TRP A 86 -2.14 -10.01 -16.12
N HIS A 87 -3.28 -10.21 -16.80
CA HIS A 87 -3.98 -11.51 -16.72
C HIS A 87 -3.17 -12.71 -17.26
N ALA A 88 -2.12 -12.48 -18.05
CA ALA A 88 -1.23 -13.56 -18.47
C ALA A 88 -0.17 -13.93 -17.40
N VAL A 89 -0.14 -13.23 -16.26
CA VAL A 89 0.94 -13.31 -15.25
C VAL A 89 0.39 -13.44 -13.82
N VAL A 90 -0.86 -13.89 -13.69
CA VAL A 90 -1.54 -14.11 -12.39
C VAL A 90 -0.74 -15.04 -11.46
N PHE A 91 0.17 -15.87 -11.99
CA PHE A 91 0.97 -16.76 -11.14
C PHE A 91 2.29 -16.17 -10.61
N MET A 92 2.87 -15.16 -11.29
CA MET A 92 4.19 -14.64 -10.88
C MET A 92 4.10 -13.34 -10.12
N CYS A 93 3.25 -12.39 -10.53
CA CYS A 93 3.20 -11.06 -9.95
C CYS A 93 2.15 -10.92 -8.82
N GLY A 94 1.14 -11.79 -8.78
CA GLY A 94 0.01 -11.72 -7.86
C GLY A 94 -1.32 -11.81 -8.61
N ASP A 95 -2.41 -11.41 -7.95
CA ASP A 95 -3.79 -11.56 -8.42
C ASP A 95 -4.33 -10.31 -9.15
N GLY A 96 -3.44 -9.54 -9.79
CA GLY A 96 -3.80 -8.37 -10.60
C GLY A 96 -4.37 -7.24 -9.75
N CYS A 97 -5.62 -6.85 -10.00
CA CYS A 97 -6.33 -5.80 -9.24
C CYS A 97 -6.58 -6.18 -7.77
N ASP A 98 -6.46 -7.45 -7.41
CA ASP A 98 -6.64 -7.93 -6.03
C ASP A 98 -5.34 -7.96 -5.21
N GLY A 99 -4.21 -7.54 -5.80
CA GLY A 99 -2.94 -7.42 -5.10
C GLY A 99 -1.75 -8.11 -5.80
N GLY A 100 -0.55 -7.83 -5.33
CA GLY A 100 0.64 -8.58 -5.72
C GLY A 100 1.95 -8.11 -5.10
N TYR A 101 3.08 -8.56 -5.67
CA TYR A 101 4.42 -8.44 -5.10
C TYR A 101 5.36 -7.57 -5.98
N PRO A 102 5.82 -6.40 -5.50
CA PRO A 102 6.64 -5.46 -6.27
C PRO A 102 7.88 -6.11 -6.92
N ILE A 103 8.63 -6.91 -6.16
CA ILE A 103 9.84 -7.56 -6.70
C ILE A 103 9.55 -8.52 -7.87
N MET A 104 8.39 -9.17 -7.87
CA MET A 104 8.03 -10.09 -8.95
C MET A 104 7.63 -9.34 -10.21
N ALA A 105 7.06 -8.15 -10.03
CA ALA A 105 6.76 -7.19 -11.07
C ALA A 105 8.07 -6.77 -11.81
N TRP A 106 9.12 -6.41 -11.07
CA TRP A 106 10.46 -6.16 -11.64
C TRP A 106 11.08 -7.38 -12.33
N ARG A 107 10.98 -8.57 -11.71
CA ARG A 107 11.48 -9.81 -12.35
C ARG A 107 10.76 -10.13 -13.65
N TYR A 108 9.47 -9.83 -13.74
CA TYR A 108 8.73 -9.95 -14.99
C TYR A 108 9.25 -8.98 -16.03
N PHE A 109 9.52 -7.72 -15.64
CA PHE A 109 10.09 -6.71 -16.54
C PHE A 109 11.45 -7.14 -17.12
N VAL A 110 12.27 -7.87 -16.34
CA VAL A 110 13.51 -8.49 -16.82
C VAL A 110 13.23 -9.62 -17.84
N GLN A 111 12.35 -10.56 -17.50
CA GLN A 111 12.17 -11.80 -18.27
C GLN A 111 11.35 -11.61 -19.55
N ASN A 112 10.33 -10.75 -19.50
CA ASN A 112 9.30 -10.66 -20.53
C ASN A 112 9.24 -9.30 -21.21
N GLY A 113 9.71 -8.26 -20.51
CA GLY A 113 9.54 -6.88 -20.92
C GLY A 113 8.09 -6.39 -20.84
N VAL A 114 7.91 -5.07 -20.85
CA VAL A 114 6.61 -4.40 -20.84
C VAL A 114 6.51 -3.40 -21.99
N VAL A 115 5.29 -3.14 -22.47
CA VAL A 115 5.07 -2.12 -23.50
C VAL A 115 4.79 -0.76 -22.85
N THR A 116 4.89 0.31 -23.64
CA THR A 116 4.58 1.66 -23.17
C THR A 116 3.06 1.91 -23.12
N ASP A 117 2.65 2.95 -22.38
CA ASP A 117 1.25 3.37 -22.30
C ASP A 117 0.68 3.77 -23.67
N GLU A 118 1.50 4.24 -24.62
CA GLU A 118 1.03 4.51 -25.98
C GLU A 118 0.62 3.24 -26.74
N CYS A 119 1.25 2.10 -26.46
CA CYS A 119 0.88 0.81 -27.06
C CYS A 119 -0.32 0.20 -26.35
N ASP A 120 -0.31 0.15 -25.02
CA ASP A 120 -1.38 -0.42 -24.19
C ASP A 120 -1.78 0.55 -23.07
N PRO A 121 -2.61 1.57 -23.39
CA PRO A 121 -2.95 2.63 -22.45
C PRO A 121 -3.70 2.10 -21.25
N TYR A 122 -3.47 2.62 -20.04
CA TYR A 122 -4.20 2.18 -18.83
C TYR A 122 -5.73 2.14 -19.00
N PHE A 123 -6.41 1.08 -18.53
CA PHE A 123 -7.82 0.86 -18.91
C PHE A 123 -8.72 1.90 -18.23
N ASP A 124 -8.26 2.28 -17.03
CA ASP A 124 -8.64 3.38 -16.17
C ASP A 124 -8.40 4.79 -16.74
N GLN A 125 -8.92 5.17 -17.91
CA GLN A 125 -8.59 6.49 -18.51
C GLN A 125 -9.15 7.71 -17.76
N VAL A 126 -10.15 7.51 -16.90
CA VAL A 126 -10.85 8.59 -16.20
C VAL A 126 -10.34 8.75 -14.77
N GLY A 127 -9.74 7.69 -14.19
CA GLY A 127 -9.25 7.64 -12.83
C GLY A 127 -10.39 7.95 -11.86
N CYS A 128 -11.28 6.98 -11.64
CA CYS A 128 -12.47 7.05 -10.77
C CYS A 128 -12.96 8.48 -10.42
N LYS A 129 -13.44 9.25 -11.42
CA LYS A 129 -14.16 10.52 -11.17
C LYS A 129 -15.59 10.32 -10.63
N HIS A 130 -15.91 9.23 -9.93
CA HIS A 130 -17.27 9.04 -9.40
C HIS A 130 -17.29 8.25 -8.07
N PRO A 131 -18.32 8.46 -7.22
CA PRO A 131 -18.50 7.70 -5.98
C PRO A 131 -18.70 6.21 -6.28
N GLY A 132 -17.89 5.35 -5.65
CA GLY A 132 -17.97 3.90 -5.79
C GLY A 132 -17.38 3.43 -7.12
N CYS A 133 -16.09 3.06 -7.13
CA CYS A 133 -15.52 2.18 -8.15
C CYS A 133 -16.18 0.79 -8.02
N GLU A 134 -17.50 0.76 -8.24
CA GLU A 134 -18.36 -0.41 -8.29
C GLU A 134 -18.91 -0.55 -9.72
N PRO A 135 -18.78 -1.75 -10.31
CA PRO A 135 -18.08 -2.89 -9.73
C PRO A 135 -16.56 -2.64 -9.65
N ALA A 136 -15.93 -3.25 -8.66
CA ALA A 136 -14.48 -3.43 -8.64
C ALA A 136 -14.05 -3.88 -10.04
N TYR A 137 -13.09 -3.19 -10.64
CA TYR A 137 -12.63 -3.57 -11.97
C TYR A 137 -11.94 -4.93 -11.85
N ALA A 138 -12.57 -5.95 -12.43
CA ALA A 138 -11.92 -7.23 -12.59
C ALA A 138 -10.64 -7.01 -13.40
N THR A 139 -9.57 -7.71 -13.03
CA THR A 139 -8.31 -7.66 -13.75
C THR A 139 -8.56 -7.83 -15.25
N PRO A 140 -8.15 -6.88 -16.11
CA PRO A 140 -8.41 -6.97 -17.54
C PRO A 140 -7.70 -8.18 -18.16
N LYS A 141 -8.30 -8.80 -19.18
CA LYS A 141 -7.63 -9.85 -19.96
C LYS A 141 -6.42 -9.27 -20.69
N CYS A 142 -5.28 -9.96 -20.59
CA CYS A 142 -4.06 -9.56 -21.27
C CYS A 142 -4.21 -9.80 -22.77
N GLU A 143 -4.18 -8.72 -23.54
CA GLU A 143 -4.18 -8.74 -24.99
C GLU A 143 -2.76 -8.44 -25.50
N LYS A 144 -2.11 -9.38 -26.19
CA LYS A 144 -0.75 -9.18 -26.73
C LYS A 144 -0.77 -8.37 -28.04
N LYS A 145 -1.40 -7.20 -28.03
CA LYS A 145 -1.55 -6.29 -29.18
C LYS A 145 -1.60 -4.85 -28.68
N CYS A 146 -0.99 -3.93 -29.41
CA CYS A 146 -1.19 -2.52 -29.13
C CYS A 146 -2.63 -2.11 -29.53
N LYS A 147 -3.19 -1.10 -28.87
CA LYS A 147 -4.49 -0.52 -29.28
C LYS A 147 -4.39 0.15 -30.64
N GLU A 148 -3.29 0.84 -30.91
CA GLU A 148 -2.98 1.35 -32.25
C GLU A 148 -2.48 0.23 -33.18
N GLN A 149 -3.16 0.04 -34.31
CA GLN A 149 -2.89 -1.07 -35.24
C GLN A 149 -1.54 -0.96 -35.97
N ASN A 150 -0.89 0.20 -35.96
CA ASN A 150 0.37 0.44 -36.65
C ASN A 150 1.60 0.05 -35.81
N GLN A 151 1.41 -0.50 -34.61
CA GLN A 151 2.50 -0.86 -33.70
C GLN A 151 2.56 -2.38 -33.49
N VAL A 152 3.77 -2.94 -33.56
CA VAL A 152 4.01 -4.36 -33.29
C VAL A 152 4.33 -4.56 -31.81
N TRP A 153 3.45 -5.26 -31.07
CA TRP A 153 3.56 -5.48 -29.62
C TRP A 153 4.96 -5.92 -29.17
N GLN A 154 5.57 -6.89 -29.86
CA GLN A 154 6.88 -7.42 -29.48
C GLN A 154 8.01 -6.40 -29.67
N GLU A 155 7.91 -5.51 -30.65
CA GLU A 155 8.92 -4.49 -30.94
C GLU A 155 8.82 -3.29 -30.00
N LYS A 156 7.66 -3.10 -29.36
CA LYS A 156 7.42 -2.03 -28.37
C LYS A 156 7.76 -2.44 -26.94
N LYS A 157 8.29 -3.65 -26.75
CA LYS A 157 8.72 -4.12 -25.43
C LYS A 157 10.01 -3.44 -25.00
N HIS A 158 9.96 -2.90 -23.80
CA HIS A 158 11.08 -2.41 -23.02
C HIS A 158 11.43 -3.46 -21.97
N PHE A 159 12.68 -3.48 -21.51
CA PHE A 159 13.16 -4.48 -20.55
C PHE A 159 13.97 -3.83 -19.43
N SER A 160 13.95 -4.44 -18.25
CA SER A 160 14.98 -4.22 -17.23
C SER A 160 16.12 -5.22 -17.44
N ILE A 161 17.36 -4.85 -17.09
CA ILE A 161 18.48 -5.80 -17.10
C ILE A 161 18.54 -6.63 -15.82
N ASP A 162 18.01 -6.10 -14.72
CA ASP A 162 17.99 -6.74 -13.40
C ASP A 162 16.77 -6.31 -12.56
N ALA A 163 16.63 -6.98 -11.42
CA ALA A 163 15.60 -6.72 -10.43
C ALA A 163 16.18 -7.04 -9.06
N TYR A 164 16.28 -6.05 -8.18
CA TYR A 164 16.95 -6.18 -6.90
C TYR A 164 16.21 -5.46 -5.78
N ARG A 165 16.59 -5.85 -4.55
CA ARG A 165 16.14 -5.25 -3.31
C ARG A 165 17.25 -4.35 -2.78
N ILE A 166 16.90 -3.16 -2.32
CA ILE A 166 17.82 -2.27 -1.63
C ILE A 166 17.77 -2.59 -0.13
N ASN A 167 18.90 -2.47 0.55
CA ASN A 167 18.95 -2.68 2.00
C ASN A 167 18.10 -1.64 2.73
N SER A 168 17.56 -2.00 3.88
CA SER A 168 16.71 -1.13 4.69
C SER A 168 17.43 0.04 5.39
N ASP A 169 18.75 0.19 5.20
CA ASP A 169 19.45 1.39 5.69
C ASP A 169 18.99 2.60 4.85
N PRO A 170 18.47 3.67 5.49
CA PRO A 170 18.11 4.90 4.79
C PRO A 170 19.23 5.44 3.88
N HIS A 171 20.50 5.24 4.22
CA HIS A 171 21.62 5.69 3.39
C HIS A 171 21.76 4.92 2.09
N ASP A 172 21.47 3.62 2.10
CA ASP A 172 21.47 2.79 0.90
C ASP A 172 20.31 3.19 -0.01
N ILE A 173 19.13 3.43 0.56
CA ILE A 173 17.95 3.91 -0.17
C ILE A 173 18.20 5.31 -0.77
N MET A 174 18.75 6.25 0.00
CA MET A 174 19.13 7.58 -0.50
C MET A 174 20.18 7.49 -1.61
N ALA A 175 21.19 6.63 -1.45
CA ALA A 175 22.24 6.44 -2.44
C ALA A 175 21.69 5.88 -3.75
N GLU A 176 20.73 4.95 -3.68
CA GLU A 176 20.06 4.41 -4.86
C GLU A 176 19.28 5.52 -5.59
N ILE A 177 18.43 6.25 -4.87
CA ILE A 177 17.63 7.31 -5.47
C ILE A 177 18.52 8.40 -6.09
N TYR A 178 19.61 8.75 -5.41
CA TYR A 178 20.59 9.72 -5.92
C TYR A 178 21.24 9.28 -7.24
N LYS A 179 21.62 8.00 -7.34
CA LYS A 179 22.40 7.48 -8.47
C LYS A 179 21.53 7.08 -9.64
N ASN A 180 20.42 6.40 -9.36
CA ASN A 180 19.64 5.65 -10.34
C ASN A 180 18.20 6.17 -10.49
N GLY A 181 17.77 7.08 -9.61
CA GLY A 181 16.43 7.67 -9.65
C GLY A 181 15.40 6.92 -8.80
N PRO A 182 14.11 7.19 -9.00
CA PRO A 182 13.05 6.69 -8.14
C PRO A 182 13.02 5.17 -7.97
N VAL A 183 12.60 4.73 -6.78
CA VAL A 183 12.45 3.31 -6.44
C VAL A 183 10.99 3.02 -6.03
N GLU A 184 10.60 1.75 -6.08
CA GLU A 184 9.28 1.31 -5.60
C GLU A 184 9.40 0.79 -4.17
N VAL A 185 8.47 1.21 -3.31
CA VAL A 185 8.40 0.79 -1.91
C VAL A 185 6.99 0.35 -1.57
N ALA A 186 6.86 -0.50 -0.55
CA ALA A 186 5.58 -0.85 0.05
C ALA A 186 5.55 -0.47 1.53
N PHE A 187 4.38 -0.07 2.04
CA PHE A 187 4.17 0.24 3.45
C PHE A 187 2.78 -0.17 3.91
N THR A 188 2.62 -0.32 5.22
CA THR A 188 1.33 -0.61 5.85
C THR A 188 0.49 0.66 5.93
N VAL A 189 -0.68 0.65 5.33
CA VAL A 189 -1.65 1.74 5.39
C VAL A 189 -2.59 1.53 6.57
N TYR A 190 -2.84 2.60 7.31
CA TYR A 190 -3.81 2.70 8.40
C TYR A 190 -4.95 3.64 8.01
N GLU A 191 -6.05 3.65 8.77
CA GLU A 191 -7.23 4.48 8.46
C GLU A 191 -6.92 5.98 8.43
N ASP A 192 -6.04 6.46 9.30
CA ASP A 192 -5.63 7.86 9.37
C ASP A 192 -4.92 8.34 8.11
N PHE A 193 -4.18 7.48 7.40
CA PHE A 193 -3.52 7.84 6.14
C PHE A 193 -4.49 8.30 5.04
N ALA A 194 -5.73 7.79 5.02
CA ALA A 194 -6.76 8.24 4.06
C ALA A 194 -7.06 9.74 4.18
N HIS A 195 -6.77 10.33 5.35
CA HIS A 195 -7.01 11.73 5.70
C HIS A 195 -5.79 12.63 5.47
N TYR A 196 -4.66 12.07 5.04
CA TYR A 196 -3.43 12.84 4.84
C TYR A 196 -3.66 14.05 3.93
N LYS A 197 -3.24 15.24 4.40
CA LYS A 197 -3.27 16.47 3.62
C LYS A 197 -1.89 17.03 3.33
N SER A 198 -1.06 17.15 4.35
CA SER A 198 0.28 17.74 4.25
C SER A 198 1.11 17.43 5.51
N GLY A 199 2.41 17.74 5.47
CA GLY A 199 3.35 17.51 6.57
C GLY A 199 3.99 16.11 6.53
N VAL A 200 4.69 15.71 7.59
CA VAL A 200 5.43 14.45 7.65
C VAL A 200 4.59 13.39 8.37
N TYR A 201 4.01 12.48 7.59
CA TYR A 201 3.14 11.43 8.11
C TYR A 201 3.87 10.52 9.10
N LYS A 202 3.17 10.25 10.19
CA LYS A 202 3.42 9.24 11.22
C LYS A 202 2.06 8.70 11.61
N HIS A 203 1.92 7.39 11.74
CA HIS A 203 0.67 6.80 12.18
C HIS A 203 0.34 7.25 13.62
N ILE A 204 -0.90 7.71 13.83
CA ILE A 204 -1.40 8.17 15.13
C ILE A 204 -2.55 7.30 15.61
N THR A 205 -3.48 6.93 14.72
CA THR A 205 -4.71 6.23 15.10
C THR A 205 -5.31 5.42 13.95
N GLY A 206 -6.25 4.53 14.28
CA GLY A 206 -6.98 3.74 13.30
C GLY A 206 -6.39 2.35 13.05
N GLY A 207 -7.22 1.47 12.49
CA GLY A 207 -6.87 0.09 12.19
C GLY A 207 -5.99 -0.08 10.95
N ILE A 208 -5.38 -1.26 10.82
CA ILE A 208 -4.64 -1.65 9.61
C ILE A 208 -5.61 -1.85 8.46
N MET A 209 -5.35 -1.17 7.34
CA MET A 209 -6.12 -1.27 6.11
C MET A 209 -5.52 -2.27 5.13
N GLY A 210 -4.19 -2.31 5.01
CA GLY A 210 -3.49 -3.25 4.12
C GLY A 210 -2.09 -2.76 3.76
N GLY A 211 -1.41 -3.49 2.88
CA GLY A 211 -0.16 -3.02 2.27
C GLY A 211 -0.43 -2.19 1.01
N HIS A 212 0.39 -1.18 0.75
CA HIS A 212 0.28 -0.31 -0.42
C HIS A 212 1.64 -0.02 -1.03
N ALA A 213 1.76 -0.18 -2.35
CA ALA A 213 2.97 0.10 -3.11
C ALA A 213 2.93 1.50 -3.73
N VAL A 214 4.03 2.25 -3.62
CA VAL A 214 4.14 3.65 -4.05
C VAL A 214 5.54 3.96 -4.59
N LYS A 215 5.68 5.06 -5.31
CA LYS A 215 6.98 5.50 -5.86
C LYS A 215 7.67 6.47 -4.91
N LEU A 216 8.83 6.06 -4.41
CA LEU A 216 9.73 6.88 -3.61
C LEU A 216 10.64 7.69 -4.55
N ILE A 217 10.52 9.02 -4.52
CA ILE A 217 11.17 9.93 -5.48
C ILE A 217 12.25 10.81 -4.87
N GLY A 218 12.35 10.87 -3.53
CA GLY A 218 13.34 11.71 -2.88
C GLY A 218 13.21 11.70 -1.35
N TRP A 219 13.96 12.59 -0.72
CA TRP A 219 13.96 12.78 0.73
C TRP A 219 14.27 14.25 1.06
N GLY A 220 14.08 14.61 2.32
CA GLY A 220 14.47 15.93 2.82
C GLY A 220 14.34 16.01 4.34
N THR A 221 14.42 17.24 4.84
CA THR A 221 14.16 17.59 6.23
C THR A 221 13.15 18.73 6.23
N SER A 222 12.09 18.60 7.03
CA SER A 222 11.05 19.63 7.14
C SER A 222 11.57 20.86 7.90
N ASP A 223 10.85 21.98 7.83
CA ASP A 223 11.18 23.19 8.60
C ASP A 223 11.16 22.94 10.12
N ALA A 224 10.42 21.92 10.57
CA ALA A 224 10.37 21.48 11.96
C ALA A 224 11.55 20.55 12.34
N GLY A 225 12.47 20.26 11.41
CA GLY A 225 13.63 19.40 11.63
C GLY A 225 13.33 17.90 11.49
N GLU A 226 12.20 17.52 10.89
CA GLU A 226 11.83 16.10 10.71
C GLU A 226 12.31 15.59 9.35
N ASP A 227 13.16 14.57 9.38
CA ASP A 227 13.60 13.86 8.19
C ASP A 227 12.46 13.07 7.56
N TYR A 228 12.30 13.19 6.25
CA TYR A 228 11.21 12.54 5.53
C TYR A 228 11.65 11.90 4.21
N TRP A 229 10.88 10.91 3.79
CA TRP A 229 10.80 10.40 2.43
C TRP A 229 9.71 11.16 1.66
N LEU A 230 9.96 11.50 0.39
CA LEU A 230 9.00 12.12 -0.51
C LEU A 230 8.50 11.09 -1.52
N LEU A 231 7.18 10.89 -1.57
CA LEU A 231 6.57 9.85 -2.37
C LEU A 231 5.48 10.41 -3.27
N ALA A 232 5.38 9.84 -4.47
CA ALA A 232 4.27 10.05 -5.39
C ALA A 232 3.26 8.91 -5.19
N ASN A 233 2.00 9.27 -4.94
CA ASN A 233 0.91 8.31 -4.79
C ASN A 233 0.17 8.09 -6.13
N GLN A 234 -0.66 7.05 -6.21
CA GLN A 234 -1.49 6.70 -7.38
C GLN A 234 -2.98 7.04 -7.22
N TRP A 235 -3.33 7.94 -6.30
CA TRP A 235 -4.73 8.34 -6.01
C TRP A 235 -5.09 9.73 -6.56
N ASN A 236 -4.55 10.07 -7.73
CA ASN A 236 -4.75 11.36 -8.41
C ASN A 236 -4.21 12.57 -7.60
N ARG A 237 -4.12 13.72 -8.25
CA ARG A 237 -3.60 14.97 -7.66
C ARG A 237 -4.54 15.62 -6.63
N GLY A 238 -5.79 15.16 -6.56
CA GLY A 238 -6.76 15.63 -5.58
C GLY A 238 -6.51 15.13 -4.16
N TRP A 239 -5.69 14.08 -4.00
CA TRP A 239 -5.33 13.51 -2.71
C TRP A 239 -4.01 14.11 -2.19
N GLY A 240 -3.88 14.26 -0.86
CA GLY A 240 -2.64 14.72 -0.23
C GLY A 240 -2.19 16.13 -0.65
N ASP A 241 -0.88 16.25 -0.83
CA ASP A 241 -0.20 17.45 -1.31
C ASP A 241 0.04 17.31 -2.82
N ASP A 242 -0.99 17.60 -3.62
CA ASP A 242 -0.97 17.49 -5.09
C ASP A 242 -0.67 16.07 -5.62
N GLY A 243 -1.12 15.03 -4.90
CA GLY A 243 -0.86 13.63 -5.20
C GLY A 243 0.41 13.08 -4.54
N TYR A 244 1.15 13.91 -3.81
CA TYR A 244 2.35 13.52 -3.07
C TYR A 244 2.07 13.42 -1.58
N PHE A 245 2.95 12.71 -0.89
CA PHE A 245 3.01 12.71 0.57
C PHE A 245 4.45 12.59 1.07
N LYS A 246 4.62 12.96 2.32
CA LYS A 246 5.86 12.77 3.07
C LYS A 246 5.59 11.86 4.24
N ILE A 247 6.53 10.98 4.54
CA ILE A 247 6.50 10.05 5.70
C ILE A 247 7.86 10.07 6.39
N ILE A 248 7.87 9.92 7.71
CA ILE A 248 9.12 10.03 8.49
C ILE A 248 10.17 9.00 8.03
N ARG A 249 11.41 9.47 7.86
CA ARG A 249 12.56 8.68 7.40
C ARG A 249 13.44 8.25 8.56
N GLY A 250 14.05 7.07 8.44
CA GLY A 250 15.00 6.51 9.41
C GLY A 250 14.36 5.93 10.65
N LYS A 251 13.04 5.72 10.61
CA LYS A 251 12.25 5.07 11.66
C LYS A 251 11.53 3.83 11.16
N ASN A 252 11.69 3.49 9.88
CA ASN A 252 10.95 2.44 9.21
C ASN A 252 9.43 2.53 9.48
N GLU A 253 8.90 3.77 9.43
CA GLU A 253 7.49 4.05 9.70
C GLU A 253 6.60 3.22 8.78
N CYS A 254 5.65 2.50 9.37
CA CYS A 254 4.77 1.57 8.65
C CYS A 254 5.50 0.50 7.81
N GLY A 255 6.78 0.22 8.09
CA GLY A 255 7.59 -0.75 7.35
C GLY A 255 8.12 -0.25 6.00
N ILE A 256 8.06 1.05 5.71
CA ILE A 256 8.35 1.60 4.38
C ILE A 256 9.80 1.38 3.90
N GLU A 257 10.73 1.09 4.80
CA GLU A 257 12.15 0.88 4.49
C GLU A 257 12.48 -0.63 4.31
N GLU A 258 11.51 -1.54 4.48
CA GLU A 258 11.73 -3.00 4.43
C GLU A 258 11.67 -3.61 3.02
N ASP A 259 10.72 -3.16 2.18
CA ASP A 259 10.47 -3.73 0.86
C ASP A 259 10.76 -2.71 -0.27
N VAL A 260 12.00 -2.26 -0.34
CA VAL A 260 12.47 -1.31 -1.36
C VAL A 260 13.04 -2.09 -2.55
N VAL A 261 12.45 -1.89 -3.74
CA VAL A 261 12.82 -2.61 -4.96
C VAL A 261 13.10 -1.67 -6.12
N ALA A 262 14.03 -2.10 -6.97
CA ALA A 262 14.43 -1.37 -8.17
C ALA A 262 14.99 -2.32 -9.24
N GLY A 263 15.33 -1.73 -10.39
CA GLY A 263 16.01 -2.39 -11.49
C GLY A 263 16.49 -1.37 -12.51
N MET A 264 17.52 -1.74 -13.27
CA MET A 264 18.15 -0.86 -14.25
C MET A 264 17.52 -1.04 -15.64
N PRO A 265 17.14 0.04 -16.34
CA PRO A 265 16.57 -0.07 -17.67
C PRO A 265 17.60 -0.60 -18.67
N SER A 266 17.15 -1.45 -19.61
CA SER A 266 17.98 -1.91 -20.71
C SER A 266 18.35 -0.78 -21.65
N THR A 267 19.59 -0.76 -22.14
CA THR A 267 20.01 0.17 -23.20
C THR A 267 19.21 0.01 -24.49
N LYS A 268 18.56 -1.14 -24.70
CA LYS A 268 17.62 -1.37 -25.80
C LYS A 268 16.38 -0.46 -25.75
N ASN A 269 16.05 0.03 -24.56
CA ASN A 269 14.95 0.96 -24.33
C ASN A 269 15.27 2.38 -24.83
N MET A 270 16.55 2.68 -25.06
CA MET A 270 17.00 4.01 -25.43
C MET A 270 16.89 4.18 -26.94
N ILE A 271 16.08 5.13 -27.39
CA ILE A 271 16.10 5.58 -28.79
C ILE A 271 17.49 6.21 -29.03
N PRO A 272 18.25 5.76 -30.04
CA PRO A 272 19.52 6.39 -30.35
C PRO A 272 19.29 7.84 -30.79
N ASN A 273 19.57 8.80 -29.90
CA ASN A 273 19.73 10.18 -30.32
C ASN A 273 21.01 10.24 -31.18
N PHE A 274 20.84 10.42 -32.49
CA PHE A 274 21.93 10.85 -33.37
C PHE A 274 22.33 12.29 -32.99
N GLY A 275 23.05 12.44 -31.88
CA GLY A 275 23.40 13.75 -31.32
C GLY A 275 23.73 13.72 -29.83
N GLY A 276 24.79 13.00 -29.44
CA GLY A 276 25.71 13.42 -28.37
C GLY A 276 25.20 13.69 -26.94
N ALA A 277 23.98 13.30 -26.57
CA ALA A 277 23.52 13.37 -25.18
C ALA A 277 22.80 12.08 -24.80
N VAL A 278 23.27 11.46 -23.72
CA VAL A 278 22.66 10.28 -23.09
C VAL A 278 21.18 10.59 -22.84
N GLY A 279 20.30 9.84 -23.50
CA GLY A 279 18.86 10.02 -23.35
C GLY A 279 18.42 9.77 -21.91
N THR A 280 17.29 10.36 -21.54
CA THR A 280 16.57 10.01 -20.32
C THR A 280 15.87 8.67 -20.56
N ALA A 281 16.01 7.71 -19.64
CA ALA A 281 15.21 6.49 -19.70
C ALA A 281 13.73 6.86 -19.54
N VAL A 282 12.92 6.50 -20.52
CA VAL A 282 11.46 6.54 -20.39
C VAL A 282 11.05 5.16 -19.90
N VAL A 283 10.80 5.05 -18.60
CA VAL A 283 10.03 3.97 -17.98
C VAL A 283 9.10 4.60 -16.97
#